data_AF-A0A819FM42-F1
#
_entry.id   AF-A0A819FM42-F1
#
_cell.length_a   1.000
_cell.length_b   1.000
_cell.length_c   1.000
_cell.angle_alpha   90.00
_cell.angle_beta   90.00
_cell.angle_gamma   90.00
#
_symmetry.space_group_name_H-M   'P 1'
#
loop_
_entity.id
_entity.type
_entity.pdbx_description
1 polymer ?
#
loop_
_entity_poly.entity_id
_entity_poly.type
_entity_poly.pdbx_seq_one_letter_code
_entity_poly.pdbx_strand_id
1 'polypeptide(L)'
;MHRVRIFENIRGSRDAQHKRESLFITIIRPIIVELVGTFLLVTFGLWGACSTSGNIIQGAFCFGCTLMVLLASFGHISGTHLNPCVTLGVFIAGEVRYYLAIIYVIMQIIA
;
A
#
# COMPACT_ATOMS: atom_id res chain seq x y z
N MET A 1 1.27 -4.40 -48.66
CA MET A 1 0.18 -4.33 -47.66
C MET A 1 0.33 -5.31 -46.47
N HIS A 2 0.94 -6.49 -46.63
CA HIS A 2 1.05 -7.49 -45.54
C HIS A 2 1.94 -7.04 -44.35
N ARG A 3 3.04 -6.32 -44.60
CA ARG A 3 3.94 -5.84 -43.54
C ARG A 3 3.30 -4.81 -42.61
N VAL A 4 2.37 -3.99 -43.09
CA VAL A 4 1.68 -2.97 -42.27
C VAL A 4 0.82 -3.63 -41.18
N ARG A 5 0.11 -4.70 -41.52
CA ARG A 5 -0.72 -5.47 -40.57
C ARG A 5 0.12 -6.17 -39.49
N ILE A 6 1.32 -6.63 -39.84
CA ILE A 6 2.25 -7.24 -38.88
C ILE A 6 2.72 -6.18 -37.87
N PHE A 7 3.09 -4.98 -38.33
CA PHE A 7 3.49 -3.89 -37.44
C PHE A 7 2.34 -3.39 -36.55
N GLU A 8 1.11 -3.30 -37.06
CA GLU A 8 -0.08 -2.99 -36.24
C GLU A 8 -0.34 -4.06 -35.18
N ASN A 9 -0.25 -5.34 -35.53
CA ASN A 9 -0.45 -6.45 -34.59
C ASN A 9 0.60 -6.45 -33.47
N ILE A 10 1.88 -6.20 -33.81
CA ILE A 10 2.97 -6.10 -32.83
C ILE A 10 2.80 -4.86 -31.96
N ARG A 11 2.33 -3.73 -32.52
CA ARG A 11 2.06 -2.51 -31.74
C ARG A 11 0.92 -2.74 -30.74
N GLY A 12 -0.21 -3.30 -31.17
CA GLY A 12 -1.34 -3.61 -30.30
C GLY A 12 -0.99 -4.60 -29.18
N SER A 13 -0.17 -5.62 -29.47
CA SER A 13 0.30 -6.57 -28.45
C SER A 13 1.20 -5.92 -27.40
N ARG A 14 2.10 -5.01 -27.80
CA ARG A 14 2.97 -4.25 -26.88
C ARG A 14 2.17 -3.29 -26.01
N ASP A 15 1.19 -2.59 -26.58
CA ASP A 15 0.34 -1.65 -25.84
C ASP A 15 -0.50 -2.38 -24.76
N ALA A 16 -1.02 -3.57 -25.09
CA ALA A 16 -1.73 -4.43 -24.15
C ALA A 16 -0.81 -4.95 -23.02
N GLN A 17 0.43 -5.31 -23.33
CA GLN A 17 1.41 -5.76 -22.34
C GLN A 17 1.79 -4.62 -21.38
N HIS A 18 2.04 -3.43 -21.90
CA HIS A 18 2.40 -2.26 -21.08
C HIS A 18 1.24 -1.82 -20.17
N LYS A 19 0.01 -1.87 -20.68
CA LYS A 19 -1.19 -1.59 -19.87
C LYS A 19 -1.37 -2.61 -18.74
N ARG A 20 -1.03 -3.89 -18.96
CA ARG A 20 -1.04 -4.90 -17.89
C ARG A 20 0.02 -4.59 -16.84
N GLU A 21 1.26 -4.34 -17.23
CA GLU A 21 2.33 -4.01 -16.27
C GLU A 21 2.00 -2.78 -15.42
N SER A 22 1.49 -1.71 -16.03
CA SER A 22 1.13 -0.50 -15.28
C SER A 22 -0.02 -0.75 -14.30
N LEU A 23 -1.00 -1.57 -14.68
CA LEU A 23 -2.13 -1.94 -13.82
C LEU A 23 -1.69 -2.84 -12.66
N PHE A 24 -0.78 -3.79 -12.91
CA PHE A 24 -0.14 -4.60 -11.88
C PHE A 24 0.63 -3.74 -10.88
N ILE A 25 1.45 -2.80 -11.37
CA ILE A 25 2.23 -1.88 -10.54
C ILE A 25 1.32 -0.99 -9.68
N THR A 26 0.22 -0.51 -10.24
CA THR A 26 -0.68 0.46 -9.57
C THR A 26 -1.64 -0.22 -8.59
N ILE A 27 -1.94 -1.51 -8.76
CA ILE A 27 -2.89 -2.22 -7.92
C ILE A 27 -2.18 -3.15 -6.95
N ILE A 28 -1.26 -4.00 -7.41
CA ILE A 28 -0.70 -5.07 -6.59
C ILE A 28 0.37 -4.56 -5.63
N ARG A 29 1.27 -3.67 -6.08
CA ARG A 29 2.33 -3.15 -5.20
C ARG A 29 1.76 -2.41 -3.98
N PRO A 30 0.76 -1.54 -4.12
CA PRO A 30 0.20 -0.85 -2.97
C PRO A 30 -0.53 -1.78 -1.99
N ILE A 31 -1.22 -2.81 -2.50
CA ILE A 31 -1.86 -3.85 -1.66
C ILE A 31 -0.82 -4.57 -0.79
N ILE A 32 0.30 -4.99 -1.38
CA ILE A 32 1.38 -5.66 -0.64
C ILE A 32 1.98 -4.71 0.40
N VAL A 33 2.15 -3.43 0.05
CA VAL A 33 2.66 -2.42 0.97
C VAL A 33 1.73 -2.23 2.17
N GLU A 34 0.41 -2.18 1.96
CA GLU A 34 -0.54 -2.03 3.07
C GLU A 34 -0.54 -3.26 3.98
N LEU A 35 -0.43 -4.47 3.43
CA LEU A 35 -0.30 -5.70 4.22
C LEU A 35 1.00 -5.71 5.04
N VAL A 36 2.15 -5.56 4.37
CA VAL A 36 3.47 -5.63 5.02
C VAL A 36 3.69 -4.46 5.96
N GLY A 37 3.28 -3.25 5.56
CA GLY A 37 3.41 -2.05 6.37
C GLY A 37 2.59 -2.14 7.66
N THR A 38 1.34 -2.62 7.59
CA THR A 38 0.53 -2.80 8.80
C THR A 38 1.11 -3.88 9.70
N PHE A 39 1.56 -5.01 9.14
CA PHE A 39 2.22 -6.07 9.91
C PHE A 39 3.44 -5.55 10.66
N LEU A 40 4.31 -4.78 9.99
CA LEU A 40 5.50 -4.20 10.61
C LEU A 40 5.13 -3.14 11.66
N LEU A 41 4.13 -2.28 11.37
CA LEU A 41 3.66 -1.25 12.30
C LEU A 41 3.16 -1.88 13.61
N VAL A 42 2.33 -2.92 13.51
CA VAL A 42 1.77 -3.64 14.66
C VAL A 42 2.88 -4.40 15.38
N THR A 43 3.74 -5.12 14.66
CA THR A 43 4.80 -5.94 15.28
C THR A 43 5.79 -5.08 16.07
N PHE A 44 6.38 -4.04 15.46
CA PHE A 44 7.36 -3.20 16.15
C PHE A 44 6.71 -2.25 17.16
N GLY A 45 5.50 -1.77 16.87
CA GLY A 45 4.72 -0.96 17.81
C GLY A 45 4.38 -1.72 19.09
N LEU A 46 3.83 -2.93 18.98
CA LEU A 46 3.53 -3.78 20.14
C LEU A 46 4.79 -4.25 20.83
N TRP A 47 5.83 -4.66 20.09
CA TRP A 47 7.11 -5.03 20.70
C TRP A 47 7.63 -3.92 21.60
N GLY A 48 7.67 -2.70 21.05
CA GLY A 48 8.05 -1.50 21.78
C GLY A 48 7.18 -1.31 23.02
N ALA A 49 5.86 -1.32 22.86
CA ALA A 49 4.88 -1.13 23.94
C ALA A 49 4.96 -2.19 25.05
N CYS A 50 5.15 -3.47 24.73
CA CYS A 50 5.30 -4.55 25.71
C CYS A 50 6.61 -4.45 26.50
N SER A 51 7.63 -3.81 25.93
CA SER A 51 8.95 -3.65 26.55
C SER A 51 9.03 -2.49 27.55
N THR A 52 7.96 -1.69 27.70
CA THR A 52 8.03 -0.40 28.44
C THR A 52 7.69 -0.48 29.92
N SER A 53 7.37 -1.65 30.47
CA SER A 53 6.98 -1.82 31.88
C SER A 53 5.88 -0.84 32.36
N GLY A 54 4.96 -0.46 31.46
CA GLY A 54 3.88 0.48 31.75
C GLY A 54 4.15 1.95 31.36
N ASN A 55 5.31 2.27 30.81
CA ASN A 55 5.59 3.61 30.27
C ASN A 55 4.91 3.79 28.90
N ILE A 56 3.78 4.52 28.91
CA ILE A 56 2.95 4.78 27.73
C ILE A 56 3.69 5.66 26.71
N ILE A 57 4.53 6.60 27.15
CA ILE A 57 5.26 7.53 26.27
C ILE A 57 6.22 6.76 25.37
N GLN A 58 6.95 5.80 25.93
CA GLN A 58 7.89 4.99 25.16
C GLN A 58 7.18 4.10 24.12
N GLY A 59 5.99 3.57 24.47
CA GLY A 59 5.18 2.78 23.53
C GLY A 59 4.67 3.64 22.37
N ALA A 60 4.11 4.81 22.68
CA ALA A 60 3.68 5.78 21.67
C ALA A 60 4.84 6.23 20.78
N PHE A 61 6.02 6.43 21.35
CA PHE A 61 7.23 6.78 20.61
C PHE A 61 7.66 5.66 19.64
N CYS A 62 7.65 4.40 20.07
CA CYS A 62 7.93 3.26 19.18
C CYS A 62 6.96 3.16 18.00
N PHE A 63 5.66 3.33 18.26
CA PHE A 63 4.66 3.37 17.18
C PHE A 63 4.92 4.53 16.21
N GLY A 64 5.17 5.74 16.73
CA GLY A 64 5.45 6.92 15.91
C GLY A 64 6.71 6.76 15.06
N CYS A 65 7.82 6.27 15.64
CA CYS A 65 9.05 6.00 14.89
C CYS A 65 8.86 4.94 13.81
N THR A 66 8.15 3.85 14.14
CA THR A 66 7.86 2.79 13.17
C THR A 66 7.05 3.34 12.00
N LEU A 67 5.97 4.10 12.28
CA LEU A 67 5.16 4.73 11.25
C LEU A 67 5.97 5.70 10.39
N MET A 68 6.86 6.51 10.99
CA MET A 68 7.70 7.46 10.25
C MET A 68 8.65 6.75 9.27
N VAL A 69 9.27 5.64 9.68
CA VAL A 69 10.13 4.83 8.80
C VAL A 69 9.32 4.22 7.64
N LEU A 70 8.12 3.70 7.94
CA LEU A 70 7.25 3.10 6.93
C LEU A 70 6.74 4.14 5.94
N LEU A 71 6.35 5.34 6.41
CA LEU A 71 5.96 6.46 5.55
C LEU A 71 7.09 6.90 4.63
N ALA A 72 8.31 7.03 5.15
CA ALA A 72 9.48 7.39 4.34
C ALA A 72 9.81 6.31 3.28
N SER A 73 9.61 5.04 3.63
CA SER A 73 9.94 3.91 2.76
C SER A 73 8.88 3.64 1.69
N PHE A 74 7.60 3.72 2.06
CA PHE A 74 6.49 3.22 1.24
C PHE A 74 5.41 4.27 0.89
N GLY A 75 5.54 5.51 1.38
CA GLY A 75 4.56 6.58 1.16
C GLY A 75 4.27 6.82 -0.32
N HIS A 76 5.30 6.78 -1.16
CA HIS A 76 5.19 6.98 -2.60
C HIS A 76 4.52 5.83 -3.36
N ILE A 77 4.26 4.69 -2.72
CA ILE A 77 3.67 3.50 -3.34
C ILE A 77 2.17 3.43 -3.05
N SER A 78 1.76 3.41 -1.78
CA SER A 78 0.35 3.22 -1.38
C SER A 78 -0.32 4.41 -0.73
N GLY A 79 0.44 5.46 -0.39
CA GLY A 79 0.03 6.48 0.56
C GLY A 79 0.26 6.08 2.03
N THR A 80 0.61 4.82 2.29
CA THR A 80 0.91 4.25 3.62
C THR A 80 -0.23 4.56 4.60
N HIS A 81 -1.43 4.09 4.29
CA HIS A 81 -2.58 4.29 5.17
C HIS A 81 -2.42 3.45 6.44
N LEU A 82 -1.99 2.20 6.26
CA LEU A 82 -1.68 1.18 7.27
C LEU A 82 -2.74 0.99 8.37
N ASN A 83 -3.95 1.49 8.11
CA ASN A 83 -5.01 1.61 9.09
C ASN A 83 -6.37 1.72 8.38
N PRO A 84 -7.36 0.89 8.75
CA PRO A 84 -8.68 0.92 8.15
C PRO A 84 -9.40 2.27 8.28
N CYS A 85 -9.29 2.92 9.43
CA CYS A 85 -9.91 4.22 9.70
C CYS A 85 -9.26 5.33 8.87
N VAL A 86 -7.93 5.28 8.70
CA VAL A 86 -7.21 6.23 7.84
C VAL A 86 -7.61 6.02 6.38
N THR A 87 -7.66 4.78 5.91
CA THR A 87 -8.11 4.45 4.55
C THR A 87 -9.52 4.97 4.29
N LEU A 88 -10.42 4.81 5.25
CA LEU A 88 -11.78 5.34 5.15
C LEU A 88 -11.79 6.87 5.07
N GLY A 89 -10.98 7.56 5.89
CA GLY A 89 -10.86 9.02 5.83
C GLY A 89 -10.34 9.51 4.46
N VAL A 90 -9.30 8.86 3.93
CA VAL A 90 -8.73 9.16 2.60
C VAL A 90 -9.75 8.84 1.49
N PHE A 91 -10.56 7.78 1.65
CA PHE A 91 -11.64 7.45 0.72
C PHE A 91 -12.73 8.53 0.70
N ILE A 92 -13.16 9.01 1.87
CA ILE A 92 -14.13 10.10 2.00
C ILE A 92 -13.58 11.40 1.38
N ALA A 93 -12.27 11.64 1.49
CA ALA A 93 -11.60 12.76 0.84
C ALA A 93 -11.50 12.63 -0.69
N GLY A 94 -11.84 11.47 -1.28
CA GLY A 94 -11.80 11.25 -2.72
C GLY A 94 -10.40 10.90 -3.28
N GLU A 95 -9.43 10.65 -2.41
CA GLU A 95 -8.02 10.44 -2.76
C GLU A 95 -7.68 8.96 -3.04
N VAL A 96 -8.60 8.03 -2.74
CA VAL A 96 -8.44 6.60 -3.07
C VAL A 96 -9.72 6.05 -3.71
N ARG A 97 -9.55 5.14 -4.68
CA ARG A 97 -10.68 4.50 -5.38
C ARG A 97 -11.37 3.49 -4.46
N TYR A 98 -12.69 3.41 -4.52
CA TYR A 98 -13.52 2.57 -3.63
C TYR A 98 -13.07 1.10 -3.57
N TYR A 99 -12.75 0.48 -4.72
CA TYR A 99 -12.33 -0.92 -4.75
C TYR A 99 -10.97 -1.13 -4.08
N LEU A 100 -10.07 -0.16 -4.22
CA LEU A 100 -8.74 -0.22 -3.62
C LEU A 100 -8.84 0.01 -2.11
N ALA A 101 -9.70 0.93 -1.68
CA ALA A 101 -9.98 1.19 -0.27
C ALA A 101 -10.50 -0.07 0.46
N ILE A 102 -11.44 -0.80 -0.16
CA ILE A 102 -11.95 -2.07 0.39
C ILE A 102 -10.83 -3.10 0.52
N ILE A 103 -10.01 -3.26 -0.52
CA ILE A 103 -8.90 -4.23 -0.50
C ILE A 103 -7.86 -3.84 0.56
N TYR A 104 -7.53 -2.55 0.69
CA TYR A 104 -6.62 -2.04 1.71
C TYR A 104 -7.12 -2.40 3.11
N VAL A 105 -8.39 -2.12 3.41
CA VAL A 105 -8.99 -2.45 4.70
C VAL A 105 -8.89 -3.95 5.00
N ILE A 106 -9.19 -4.80 4.01
CA ILE A 106 -9.07 -6.26 4.17
C ILE A 106 -7.62 -6.66 4.47
N MET A 107 -6.64 -6.15 3.71
CA MET A 107 -5.24 -6.46 3.93
C MET A 107 -4.73 -5.97 5.28
N GLN A 108 -5.12 -4.77 5.69
CA GLN A 108 -4.75 -4.19 6.99
C GLN A 108 -5.34 -4.99 8.17
N ILE A 109 -6.51 -5.61 8.01
CA ILE A 109 -7.12 -6.47 9.04
C ILE A 109 -6.44 -7.85 9.10
N ILE A 110 -5.96 -8.37 7.96
CA ILE A 110 -5.28 -9.67 7.88
C ILE A 110 -3.82 -9.59 8.37
N ALA A 111 -3.18 -8.44 8.19
CA ALA A 111 -1.81 -8.15 8.60
C ALA A 111 -1.59 -8.37 10.11
#